data_AF-A0A9P8TDY6-F1
#
_entry.id   AF-A0A9P8TDY6-F1
#
_cell.length_a   1.000
_cell.length_b   1.000
_cell.length_c   1.000
_cell.angle_alpha   90.00
_cell.angle_beta   90.00
_cell.angle_gamma   90.00
#
_symmetry.space_group_name_H-M   'P 1'
#
loop_
_entity.id
_entity.type
_entity.pdbx_description
1 polymer ?
#
loop_
_entity_poly.entity_id
_entity_poly.type
_entity_poly.pdbx_seq_one_letter_code
_entity_poly.pdbx_strand_id
1 'polypeptide(L)'
;MNCEICSLQPSKYKCPQCKIAYCSLTCFKSPEHSHSEIPITQTEQDSTAKINLEKKTNINLYDSILLDKDMQYLLRDPEIQEELRKIYEALQADNDRDLDKTNDYLLDLRRFGSNKNDKIEDFCQLFIHLQSSKDSK
;
A
#
# COMPACT_ATOMS: atom_id res chain seq x y z
N MET A 1 12.20 0.37 31.41
CA MET A 1 11.96 0.19 29.96
C MET A 1 10.53 -0.29 29.81
N ASN A 2 9.74 0.42 29.01
CA ASN A 2 8.34 0.07 28.76
C ASN A 2 8.25 -0.84 27.53
N CYS A 3 7.12 -1.50 27.35
CA CYS A 3 6.83 -2.26 26.14
C CYS A 3 6.83 -1.32 24.94
N GLU A 4 7.63 -1.61 23.92
CA GLU A 4 7.72 -0.82 22.68
C GLU A 4 6.53 -1.04 21.75
N ILE A 5 5.61 -1.93 22.13
CA ILE A 5 4.41 -2.27 21.36
C ILE A 5 3.24 -1.50 21.95
N CYS A 6 2.86 -1.80 23.20
CA CYS A 6 1.73 -1.11 23.83
C CYS A 6 2.11 0.15 24.61
N SER A 7 3.38 0.35 25.00
CA SER A 7 3.85 1.43 25.90
C SER A 7 3.18 1.52 27.28
N LEU A 8 2.14 0.74 27.55
CA LEU A 8 1.32 0.78 28.77
C LEU A 8 1.99 0.10 29.97
N GLN A 9 2.79 -0.94 29.73
CA GLN A 9 3.36 -1.78 30.78
C GLN A 9 4.87 -1.89 30.65
N PRO A 10 5.60 -2.14 31.76
CA PRO A 10 7.03 -2.42 31.69
C PRO A 10 7.30 -3.66 30.81
N SER A 11 8.32 -3.58 29.96
CA SER A 11 8.72 -4.72 29.13
C SER A 11 9.32 -5.82 30.01
N LYS A 12 8.86 -7.05 29.80
CA LYS A 12 9.32 -8.26 30.52
C LYS A 12 10.15 -9.17 29.64
N TYR A 13 9.97 -9.09 28.33
CA TYR A 13 10.56 -9.98 27.34
C TYR A 13 11.11 -9.19 26.17
N LYS A 14 12.01 -9.79 25.39
CA LYS A 14 12.63 -9.20 24.20
C LYS A 14 12.53 -10.18 23.04
N CYS A 15 12.10 -9.71 21.86
CA CYS A 15 12.00 -10.55 20.68
C CYS A 15 13.42 -10.88 20.14
N PRO A 16 13.76 -12.15 19.88
CA PRO A 16 15.08 -12.51 19.34
C PRO A 16 15.28 -12.09 17.88
N GLN A 17 14.19 -11.86 17.12
CA GLN A 17 14.26 -11.55 15.69
C GLN A 17 14.37 -10.05 15.41
N CYS A 18 13.51 -9.22 15.99
CA CYS A 18 13.51 -7.75 15.80
C CYS A 18 14.08 -6.96 16.99
N LYS A 19 14.46 -7.63 18.09
CA LYS A 19 15.01 -7.02 19.32
C LYS A 19 14.07 -6.06 20.08
N ILE A 20 12.79 -5.99 19.70
CA ILE A 20 11.76 -5.16 20.36
C ILE A 20 11.42 -5.72 21.75
N ALA A 21 11.33 -4.84 22.75
CA ALA A 21 10.99 -5.20 24.13
C ALA A 21 9.46 -5.16 24.36
N TYR A 22 8.88 -6.24 24.91
CA TYR A 22 7.43 -6.40 25.06
C TYR A 22 6.99 -6.85 26.46
N CYS A 23 5.76 -6.50 26.87
CA CYS A 23 5.26 -6.83 28.21
C CYS A 23 4.70 -8.25 28.34
N SER A 24 4.10 -8.79 27.28
CA SER A 24 3.47 -10.13 27.28
C SER A 24 3.23 -10.68 25.87
N LEU A 25 2.79 -11.94 25.79
CA LEU A 25 2.51 -12.62 24.53
C LEU A 25 1.42 -11.94 23.68
N THR A 26 0.54 -11.13 24.29
CA THR A 26 -0.45 -10.35 23.52
C THR A 26 0.25 -9.35 22.63
N CYS A 27 1.23 -8.63 23.16
CA CYS A 27 2.05 -7.70 22.39
C CYS A 27 2.92 -8.44 21.38
N PHE A 28 3.48 -9.60 21.73
CA PHE A 28 4.27 -10.42 20.79
C PHE A 28 3.47 -10.87 19.55
N LYS A 29 2.16 -11.11 19.68
CA LYS A 29 1.28 -11.51 18.57
C LYS A 29 0.50 -10.34 17.98
N SER A 30 0.74 -9.11 18.44
CA SER A 30 0.05 -7.93 17.92
C SER A 30 0.48 -7.66 16.47
N PRO A 31 -0.42 -7.12 15.63
CA PRO A 31 -0.06 -6.65 14.29
C PRO A 31 1.01 -5.55 14.31
N GLU A 32 1.13 -4.80 15.42
CA GLU A 32 2.19 -3.81 15.63
C GLU A 32 3.57 -4.44 15.86
N HIS A 33 3.62 -5.73 16.19
CA HIS A 33 4.85 -6.52 16.23
C HIS A 33 5.07 -7.19 14.87
N SER A 34 5.25 -6.36 13.83
CA SER A 34 5.56 -6.83 12.48
C SER A 34 7.06 -7.04 12.33
N HIS A 35 7.44 -8.19 11.78
CA HIS A 35 8.82 -8.55 11.47
C HIS A 35 9.17 -8.14 10.03
N SER A 36 8.76 -6.95 9.61
CA SER A 36 9.14 -6.42 8.29
C SER A 36 10.66 -6.23 8.30
N GLU A 37 11.35 -7.09 7.57
CA GLU A 37 12.80 -7.11 7.44
C GLU A 37 13.29 -5.85 6.74
N ILE A 38 13.64 -4.81 7.50
CA ILE A 38 14.61 -3.80 7.07
C ILE A 38 15.47 -3.40 8.29
N PRO A 39 16.74 -3.83 8.37
CA PRO A 39 17.73 -3.16 9.23
C PRO A 39 18.03 -1.80 8.57
N ILE A 40 18.13 -0.68 9.29
CA ILE A 40 19.39 -0.13 9.80
C ILE A 40 19.04 1.07 10.69
N THR A 41 19.47 0.97 11.95
CA THR A 41 20.14 1.98 12.80
C THR A 41 19.59 3.42 12.82
N GLN A 42 18.93 3.72 13.94
CA GLN A 42 19.04 4.90 14.80
C GLN A 42 19.99 6.04 14.33
N THR A 43 19.45 7.24 14.17
CA THR A 43 19.97 8.42 14.89
C THR A 43 18.84 9.42 15.11
N GLU A 44 18.83 9.98 16.31
CA GLU A 44 17.79 10.82 16.89
C GLU A 44 17.65 12.19 16.23
N GLN A 45 16.42 12.73 16.31
CA GLN A 45 16.00 14.13 16.51
C GLN A 45 14.72 14.36 15.68
N ASP A 46 13.68 15.05 16.10
CA ASP A 46 13.17 15.56 17.36
C ASP A 46 11.74 16.04 16.99
N SER A 47 10.85 16.15 17.97
CA SER A 47 9.58 16.90 17.89
C SER A 47 8.38 16.31 17.11
N THR A 48 7.54 15.64 17.92
CA THR A 48 6.09 15.88 18.02
C THR A 48 5.19 15.74 16.79
N ALA A 49 4.38 14.66 16.79
CA ALA A 49 2.92 14.82 16.82
C ALA A 49 2.24 13.56 17.36
N LYS A 50 1.69 13.67 18.57
CA LYS A 50 0.58 12.84 19.02
C LYS A 50 -0.60 13.05 18.06
N ILE A 51 -1.12 12.01 17.43
CA ILE A 51 -2.53 11.96 16.99
C ILE A 51 -3.00 10.53 17.30
N ASN A 52 -3.41 10.23 18.54
CA ASN A 52 -4.81 10.26 18.97
C ASN A 52 -5.78 9.72 17.90
N LEU A 53 -6.11 8.43 18.02
CA LEU A 53 -6.91 7.58 17.13
C LEU A 53 -8.41 7.95 17.05
N GLU A 54 -8.75 9.22 17.11
CA GLU A 54 -10.13 9.70 16.95
C GLU A 54 -10.20 10.76 15.86
N LYS A 55 -9.91 10.37 14.61
CA LYS A 55 -10.34 11.13 13.45
C LYS A 55 -10.87 10.17 12.39
N LYS A 56 -12.13 10.37 12.00
CA LYS A 56 -12.60 10.14 10.62
C LYS A 56 -11.56 10.76 9.68
N THR A 57 -10.56 9.99 9.30
CA THR A 57 -9.59 10.41 8.30
C THR A 57 -10.33 10.43 6.98
N ASN A 58 -10.32 11.58 6.31
CA ASN A 58 -10.63 11.68 4.89
C ASN A 58 -9.56 10.85 4.15
N ILE A 59 -9.74 9.53 4.12
CA ILE A 59 -8.92 8.64 3.33
C ILE A 59 -9.25 9.00 1.88
N ASN A 60 -8.25 9.36 1.09
CA ASN A 60 -8.46 9.64 -0.32
C ASN A 60 -9.10 8.40 -0.98
N LEU A 61 -9.98 8.60 -1.96
CA LEU A 61 -10.61 7.53 -2.72
C LEU A 61 -9.57 6.47 -3.14
N TYR A 62 -8.43 6.91 -3.68
CA TYR A 62 -7.38 6.04 -4.15
C TYR A 62 -6.69 5.27 -3.02
N ASP A 63 -6.39 5.90 -1.89
CA ASP A 63 -5.81 5.22 -0.72
C ASP A 63 -6.73 4.08 -0.26
N SER A 64 -8.03 4.36 -0.17
CA SER A 64 -8.99 3.34 0.23
C SER A 64 -9.13 2.20 -0.78
N ILE A 65 -8.79 2.41 -2.05
CA ILE A 65 -8.73 1.37 -3.09
C ILE A 65 -7.44 0.55 -2.94
N LEU A 66 -6.31 1.19 -2.65
CA LEU A 66 -5.03 0.52 -2.41
C LEU A 66 -5.01 -0.33 -1.13
N LEU A 67 -5.86 -0.01 -0.15
CA LEU A 67 -6.06 -0.83 1.05
C LEU A 67 -6.90 -2.10 0.78
N ASP A 68 -7.57 -2.20 -0.36
CA ASP A 68 -8.39 -3.36 -0.69
C ASP A 68 -7.54 -4.62 -0.91
N LYS A 69 -8.01 -5.76 -0.39
CA LYS A 69 -7.24 -7.01 -0.40
C LYS A 69 -7.10 -7.60 -1.80
N ASP A 70 -8.15 -7.50 -2.61
CA ASP A 70 -8.16 -8.03 -3.96
C ASP A 70 -7.28 -7.14 -4.85
N MET A 71 -7.33 -5.83 -4.62
CA MET A 71 -6.44 -4.88 -5.30
C MET A 71 -4.97 -5.13 -4.96
N GLN A 72 -4.65 -5.37 -3.68
CA GLN A 72 -3.29 -5.72 -3.26
C GLN A 72 -2.81 -7.07 -3.82
N TYR A 73 -3.72 -8.03 -4.00
CA TYR A 73 -3.37 -9.31 -4.62
C TYR A 73 -2.96 -9.12 -6.08
N LEU A 74 -3.72 -8.34 -6.86
CA LEU A 74 -3.39 -8.03 -8.25
C LEU A 74 -2.09 -7.22 -8.37
N LEU A 75 -1.89 -6.22 -7.50
CA LEU A 75 -0.68 -5.40 -7.50
C LEU A 75 0.61 -6.17 -7.13
N ARG A 76 0.53 -7.39 -6.61
CA ARG A 76 1.69 -8.26 -6.37
C ARG A 76 2.16 -9.01 -7.62
N ASP A 77 1.34 -9.06 -8.67
CA ASP A 77 1.70 -9.75 -9.90
C ASP A 77 2.78 -8.96 -10.67
N PRO A 78 3.92 -9.57 -11.03
CA PRO A 78 5.01 -8.88 -11.69
C PRO A 78 4.62 -8.36 -13.07
N GLU A 79 3.78 -9.07 -13.83
CA GLU A 79 3.35 -8.62 -15.16
C GLU A 79 2.51 -7.34 -15.05
N ILE A 80 1.61 -7.28 -14.06
CA ILE A 80 0.84 -6.07 -13.78
C ILE A 80 1.78 -4.92 -13.41
N GLN A 81 2.77 -5.15 -12.54
CA GLN A 81 3.72 -4.13 -12.13
C GLN A 81 4.57 -3.58 -13.29
N GLU A 82 5.01 -4.45 -14.21
CA GLU A 82 5.78 -4.01 -15.38
C GLU A 82 4.96 -3.12 -16.31
N GLU A 83 3.71 -3.48 -16.58
CA GLU A 83 2.83 -2.68 -17.44
C GLU A 83 2.45 -1.35 -16.79
N LEU A 84 2.10 -1.35 -15.51
CA LEU A 84 1.81 -0.12 -14.77
C LEU A 84 3.04 0.79 -14.66
N ARG A 85 4.25 0.22 -14.57
CA ARG A 85 5.49 1.01 -14.57
C ARG A 85 5.70 1.75 -15.88
N LYS A 86 5.50 1.09 -17.04
CA LYS A 86 5.59 1.74 -18.35
C LYS A 86 4.60 2.90 -18.48
N ILE A 87 3.36 2.68 -18.04
CA ILE A 87 2.31 3.70 -18.03
C ILE A 87 2.71 4.86 -17.12
N TYR A 88 3.21 4.57 -15.92
CA TYR A 88 3.66 5.59 -14.98
C TYR A 88 4.83 6.41 -15.54
N GLU A 89 5.84 5.77 -16.11
CA GLU A 89 6.98 6.44 -16.75
C GLU A 89 6.52 7.37 -17.89
N ALA A 90 5.56 6.94 -18.70
CA ALA A 90 4.99 7.74 -19.77
C ALA A 90 4.17 8.93 -19.25
N LEU A 91 3.47 8.78 -18.12
CA LEU A 91 2.76 9.88 -17.46
C LEU A 91 3.69 10.89 -16.77
N GLN A 92 4.91 10.51 -16.42
CA GLN A 92 5.92 11.43 -15.89
C GLN A 92 6.58 12.28 -16.98
N ALA A 93 6.46 11.88 -18.24
CA ALA A 93 6.93 12.70 -19.36
C ALA A 93 5.99 13.90 -19.55
N ASP A 94 6.50 15.11 -19.43
CA ASP A 94 5.77 16.38 -19.51
C ASP A 94 5.35 16.75 -20.96
N ASN A 95 4.72 15.81 -21.66
CA ASN A 95 4.31 15.94 -23.05
C ASN A 95 2.84 15.48 -23.22
N ASP A 96 1.93 16.40 -23.56
CA ASP A 96 0.51 16.09 -23.80
C ASP A 96 0.31 14.98 -24.86
N ARG A 97 1.17 14.95 -25.89
CA ARG A 97 1.13 13.94 -26.96
C ARG A 97 1.44 12.52 -26.45
N ASP A 98 2.12 12.40 -25.31
CA ASP A 98 2.47 11.11 -24.72
C ASP A 98 1.36 10.59 -23.80
N LEU A 99 0.47 11.46 -23.32
CA LEU A 99 -0.73 11.07 -22.57
C LEU A 99 -1.74 10.33 -23.44
N ASP A 100 -2.05 10.84 -24.63
CA ASP A 100 -2.97 10.17 -25.58
C ASP A 100 -2.44 8.78 -25.97
N LYS A 101 -1.15 8.68 -26.28
CA LYS A 101 -0.51 7.39 -26.59
C LYS A 101 -0.54 6.42 -25.42
N THR A 102 -0.38 6.92 -24.20
CA THR A 102 -0.41 6.10 -22.98
C THR A 102 -1.83 5.58 -22.73
N ASN A 103 -2.83 6.42 -22.99
CA ASN A 103 -4.23 5.99 -22.93
C ASN A 103 -4.54 4.94 -24.00
N ASP A 104 -4.11 5.16 -25.25
CA ASP A 104 -4.25 4.17 -26.33
C ASP A 104 -3.54 2.85 -25.99
N TYR A 105 -2.36 2.94 -25.38
CA TYR A 105 -1.62 1.77 -24.90
C TYR A 105 -2.39 1.00 -23.83
N LEU A 106 -2.91 1.68 -22.81
CA LEU A 106 -3.74 1.05 -21.79
C LEU A 106 -5.00 0.41 -22.39
N LEU A 107 -5.65 1.06 -23.36
CA LEU A 107 -6.79 0.49 -24.08
C LEU A 107 -6.41 -0.75 -24.90
N ASP A 108 -5.22 -0.76 -25.49
CA ASP A 108 -4.71 -1.91 -26.25
C ASP A 108 -4.36 -3.11 -25.35
N LEU A 109 -4.07 -2.89 -24.07
CA LEU A 109 -3.90 -3.94 -23.07
C LEU A 109 -5.22 -4.51 -22.54
N ARG A 110 -6.36 -3.85 -22.80
CA ARG A 110 -7.68 -4.31 -22.33
C ARG A 110 -8.32 -5.34 -23.25
N ARG A 111 -9.47 -5.90 -22.84
CA ARG A 111 -10.17 -7.03 -23.50
C ARG A 111 -10.39 -6.93 -25.02
N PHE A 112 -10.33 -5.72 -25.59
CA PHE A 112 -10.57 -5.47 -27.02
C PHE A 112 -9.32 -5.02 -27.79
N GLY A 113 -8.17 -4.94 -27.13
CA GLY A 113 -6.92 -4.54 -27.76
C GLY A 113 -6.16 -5.68 -28.41
N SER A 114 -5.19 -5.32 -29.24
CA SER A 114 -4.33 -6.24 -29.98
C SER A 114 -3.35 -6.95 -29.03
N ASN A 115 -2.88 -6.24 -28.00
CA ASN A 115 -1.99 -6.76 -26.96
C ASN A 115 -2.71 -7.00 -25.63
N LYS A 116 -3.96 -7.51 -25.70
CA LYS A 116 -4.78 -7.75 -24.50
C LYS A 116 -4.04 -8.57 -23.43
N ASN A 117 -4.20 -8.16 -22.18
CA ASN A 117 -3.70 -8.86 -21.01
C ASN A 117 -4.86 -9.04 -20.02
N ASP A 118 -5.26 -10.29 -19.79
CA ASP A 118 -6.40 -10.62 -18.94
C ASP A 118 -6.20 -10.11 -17.49
N LYS A 119 -4.96 -10.12 -16.99
CA LYS A 119 -4.64 -9.61 -15.64
C LYS A 119 -4.79 -8.09 -15.55
N ILE A 120 -4.41 -7.37 -16.61
CA ILE A 120 -4.60 -5.92 -16.69
C ILE A 120 -6.08 -5.57 -16.80
N GLU A 121 -6.85 -6.35 -17.54
CA GLU A 121 -8.30 -6.18 -17.56
C GLU A 121 -8.91 -6.40 -16.17
N ASP A 122 -8.53 -7.47 -15.47
CA ASP A 122 -9.02 -7.76 -14.12
C ASP A 122 -8.68 -6.62 -13.15
N PHE A 123 -7.46 -6.07 -13.24
CA PHE A 123 -7.04 -4.87 -12.52
C PHE A 123 -7.92 -3.66 -12.83
N CYS A 124 -8.11 -3.34 -14.10
CA CYS A 124 -8.93 -2.20 -14.52
C CYS A 124 -10.39 -2.35 -14.06
N GLN A 125 -10.96 -3.55 -14.19
CA GLN A 125 -12.33 -3.83 -13.79
C GLN A 125 -12.52 -3.74 -12.27
N LEU A 126 -11.58 -4.29 -11.50
CA LEU A 126 -11.61 -4.18 -10.04
C LEU A 126 -11.50 -2.73 -9.60
N PHE A 127 -10.60 -1.95 -10.21
CA PHE A 127 -10.45 -0.53 -9.92
C PHE A 127 -11.75 0.25 -10.18
N ILE A 128 -12.36 0.08 -11.35
CA ILE A 128 -13.63 0.72 -11.72
C ILE A 128 -14.75 0.30 -10.77
N HIS A 129 -14.82 -0.97 -10.40
CA HIS A 129 -15.82 -1.49 -9.46
C HIS A 129 -15.68 -0.86 -8.06
N LEU A 130 -14.45 -0.77 -7.54
CA LEU A 130 -14.17 -0.17 -6.24
C LEU A 130 -14.40 1.34 -6.22
N GLN A 131 -14.10 2.03 -7.32
CA GLN A 131 -14.40 3.45 -7.51
C GLN A 131 -15.92 3.70 -7.51
N SER A 132 -16.67 2.99 -8.37
CA SER A 132 -18.13 3.15 -8.50
C SER A 132 -18.88 2.84 -7.20
N SER A 133 -18.39 1.86 -6.43
CA SER A 133 -18.97 1.50 -5.14
C SER A 133 -18.80 2.58 -4.06
N LYS A 134 -17.81 3.46 -4.22
CA LYS A 134 -17.49 4.55 -3.28
C LYS A 134 -18.12 5.87 -3.69
N ASP A 135 -18.33 6.10 -4.99
CA ASP A 135 -19.10 7.25 -5.49
C ASP A 135 -20.60 7.18 -5.13
N SER A 136 -21.11 5.99 -4.79
CA SER A 136 -22.52 5.75 -4.44
C SER A 136 -22.84 5.92 -2.93
N LYS A 137 -21.89 6.38 -2.10
CA LYS A 137 -22.05 6.56 -0.64
C LYS A 137 -21.81 8.00 -0.20
#